data_AF-A0A2E3ZAT1-F1
#
_entry.id   AF-A0A2E3ZAT1-F1
#
_cell.length_a   1.000
_cell.length_b   1.000
_cell.length_c   1.000
_cell.angle_alpha   90.00
_cell.angle_beta   90.00
_cell.angle_gamma   90.00
#
_symmetry.space_group_name_H-M   'P 1'
#
loop_
_entity.id
_entity.type
_entity.pdbx_description
1 polymer ?
#
loop_
_entity_poly.entity_id
_entity_poly.type
_entity_poly.pdbx_seq_one_letter_code
_entity_poly.pdbx_strand_id
1 'polypeptide(L)' 'MQPREKALLVIDGLPESARVLLGDRLLVAEQGGEFDITEFISLHNRLAIELAGGTPTSETECPFEVRLEISAA' A
#
# COMPACT_ATOMS: atom_id res chain seq x y z
N MET A 1 -16.68 -7.33 22.09
CA MET A 1 -15.94 -6.81 20.92
C MET A 1 -14.66 -7.61 20.82
N GLN A 2 -14.45 -8.39 19.77
CA GLN A 2 -13.13 -9.00 19.54
C GLN A 2 -12.16 -7.90 19.11
N PRO A 3 -10.88 -7.96 19.53
CA PRO A 3 -9.85 -7.06 19.02
C PRO A 3 -9.80 -7.21 17.49
N ARG A 4 -9.88 -6.08 16.78
CA ARG A 4 -9.65 -6.08 15.32
C ARG A 4 -8.15 -6.26 15.11
N GLU A 5 -7.78 -7.26 14.32
CA GLU A 5 -6.41 -7.46 13.85
C GLU A 5 -5.95 -6.19 13.12
N LYS A 6 -4.72 -5.73 13.40
CA LYS A 6 -4.11 -4.58 12.72
C LYS A 6 -3.59 -5.04 11.36
N ALA A 7 -3.97 -4.35 10.28
CA ALA A 7 -3.52 -4.63 8.92
C ALA A 7 -2.64 -3.49 8.40
N LEU A 8 -1.38 -3.79 8.12
CA LEU A 8 -0.39 -2.87 7.61
C LEU A 8 -0.01 -3.30 6.19
N LEU A 9 -0.09 -2.36 5.24
CA LEU A 9 0.47 -2.52 3.91
C LEU A 9 1.87 -1.93 3.91
N VAL A 10 2.87 -2.71 3.52
CA VAL A 10 4.28 -2.28 3.45
C VAL A 10 4.72 -2.31 1.99
N ILE A 11 5.24 -1.19 1.49
CA ILE A 11 5.76 -1.07 0.13
C ILE A 11 7.20 -0.58 0.20
N ASP A 12 8.14 -1.50 0.02
CA ASP A 12 9.57 -1.20 0.05
C ASP A 12 10.03 -0.61 -1.30
N GLY A 13 10.92 0.38 -1.24
CA GLY A 13 11.50 1.03 -2.42
C GLY A 13 10.57 2.05 -3.10
N LEU A 14 9.48 2.45 -2.45
CA LEU A 14 8.57 3.45 -2.96
C LEU A 14 9.25 4.83 -3.04
N PRO A 15 9.28 5.50 -4.21
CA PRO A 15 9.83 6.85 -4.29
C PRO A 15 8.93 7.84 -3.55
N GLU A 16 9.52 8.88 -2.95
CA GLU A 16 8.79 9.87 -2.15
C GLU A 16 7.65 10.59 -2.90
N SER A 17 7.73 10.63 -4.23
CA SER A 17 6.73 11.25 -5.09
C SER A 17 5.61 10.32 -5.53
N ALA A 18 5.63 9.04 -5.11
CA ALA A 18 4.59 8.09 -5.43
C ALA A 18 3.31 8.34 -4.63
N ARG A 19 2.17 8.04 -5.24
CA ARG A 19 0.85 8.05 -4.59
C ARG A 19 0.33 6.63 -4.53
N VAL A 20 -0.08 6.19 -3.35
CA VAL A 20 -0.61 4.84 -3.14
C VAL A 20 -2.11 4.94 -2.91
N LEU A 21 -2.89 4.17 -3.67
CA LEU A 21 -4.34 4.15 -3.57
C LEU A 21 -4.85 2.74 -3.28
N LEU A 22 -5.77 2.62 -2.33
CA LEU A 22 -6.55 1.41 -2.07
C LEU A 22 -7.99 1.64 -2.54
N GLY A 23 -8.37 1.01 -3.65
CA GLY A 23 -9.57 1.38 -4.40
C GLY A 23 -9.43 2.81 -4.94
N ASP A 24 -10.34 3.70 -4.53
CA ASP A 24 -10.31 5.12 -4.88
C ASP A 24 -9.73 6.01 -3.75
N ARG A 25 -9.20 5.39 -2.69
CA ARG A 25 -8.71 6.11 -1.50
C ARG A 25 -7.20 6.26 -1.54
N LEU A 26 -6.73 7.51 -1.48
CA LEU A 26 -5.31 7.81 -1.27
C LEU A 26 -4.90 7.41 0.15
N LEU A 27 -3.87 6.56 0.25
CA LEU A 27 -3.22 6.20 1.50
C LEU A 27 -2.11 7.19 1.82
N VAL A 28 -1.89 7.43 3.11
CA VAL A 28 -0.81 8.26 3.62
C VAL A 28 0.19 7.34 4.31
N ALA A 29 1.46 7.42 3.93
CA ALA A 29 2.49 6.60 4.55
C ALA A 29 2.70 7.08 5.99
N GLU A 30 2.72 6.16 6.96
CA GLU A 30 3.08 6.46 8.34
C GLU A 30 4.60 6.63 8.46
N GLN A 31 5.37 5.63 7.98
CA GLN A 31 6.82 5.62 7.93
C GLN A 31 7.31 4.75 6.77
N GLY A 32 8.33 5.18 6.02
CA GLY A 32 9.10 4.27 5.15
C GLY A 32 8.33 3.45 4.10
N GLY A 33 7.12 3.85 3.69
CA GLY A 33 6.27 3.05 2.80
C GLY A 33 5.28 2.12 3.50
N GLU A 34 5.09 2.28 4.82
CA GLU A 34 4.07 1.60 5.61
C GLU A 34 2.75 2.39 5.61
N PHE A 35 1.64 1.70 5.43
CA PHE A 35 0.30 2.27 5.39
C PHE A 35 -0.64 1.45 6.28
N ASP A 36 -1.24 2.09 7.29
CA ASP A 36 -2.31 1.45 8.07
C ASP A 36 -3.59 1.40 7.24
N ILE A 37 -4.04 0.18 6.94
CA ILE A 37 -5.24 -0.08 6.16
C ILE A 37 -6.30 -0.85 6.96
N THR A 38 -6.14 -0.95 8.28
CA THR A 38 -7.01 -1.72 9.18
C THR A 38 -8.49 -1.40 9.00
N GLU A 39 -8.82 -0.11 8.85
CA GLU A 39 -10.20 0.35 8.69
C GLU A 39 -10.70 0.32 7.24
N PHE A 40 -9.84 0.02 6.27
CA PHE A 40 -10.12 0.14 4.84
C PHE A 40 -10.03 -1.19 4.09
N ILE A 41 -9.35 -2.17 4.67
CA ILE A 41 -9.17 -3.48 4.06
C ILE A 41 -10.52 -4.20 4.02
N SER A 42 -10.82 -4.76 2.87
CA SER A 42 -12.04 -5.53 2.61
C SER A 42 -11.68 -6.91 2.04
N LEU A 43 -12.69 -7.72 1.69
CA LEU A 43 -12.45 -9.01 1.04
C LEU A 43 -11.74 -8.86 -0.33
N HIS A 44 -11.99 -7.75 -1.03
CA HIS A 44 -11.42 -7.46 -2.34
C HIS A 44 -10.83 -6.06 -2.37
N ASN A 45 -9.51 -5.97 -2.47
CA ASN A 45 -8.82 -4.69 -2.50
C ASN A 45 -8.09 -4.54 -3.82
N ARG A 46 -8.12 -3.32 -4.37
CA ARG A 46 -7.34 -2.94 -5.54
C ARG A 46 -6.28 -1.96 -5.09
N LEU A 47 -5.01 -2.33 -5.22
CA LEU A 47 -3.90 -1.43 -4.94
C LEU A 47 -3.47 -0.77 -6.25
N ALA A 48 -3.31 0.55 -6.25
CA ALA A 48 -2.73 1.32 -7.34
C ALA A 48 -1.58 2.18 -6.80
N ILE A 49 -0.46 2.22 -7.52
CA ILE A 49 0.70 3.05 -7.18
C ILE A 49 0.96 3.95 -8.38
N GLU A 50 0.78 5.24 -8.21
CA GLU A 50 1.03 6.24 -9.24
C GLU A 50 2.41 6.87 -9.00
N LEU A 51 3.30 6.85 -9.99
CA LEU A 51 4.63 7.43 -9.90
C LEU A 51 4.64 8.80 -10.57
N ALA A 52 5.08 9.85 -9.86
CA ALA A 52 5.22 11.16 -10.47
C ALA A 52 6.46 11.18 -11.38
N GLY A 53 6.24 11.24 -12.70
CA GLY A 53 7.28 11.59 -13.68
C GLY A 53 8.05 10.44 -14.33
N GLY A 54 7.58 9.19 -14.28
CA GLY A 54 8.25 8.05 -14.93
C GLY A 54 7.77 7.77 -16.35
N THR A 55 8.70 7.51 -17.28
CA THR A 55 8.43 6.67 -18.47
C THR A 55 7.87 5.33 -17.99
N PRO A 56 6.86 4.76 -18.67
CA PRO A 56 6.25 3.48 -18.27
C PRO A 56 7.36 2.45 -18.07
N THR A 57 7.51 1.95 -16.84
CA THR A 57 8.33 0.78 -16.57
C THR A 57 7.81 -0.36 -17.42
N SER A 58 8.70 -1.10 -18.07
CA SER A 58 8.40 -2.32 -18.82
C SER A 58 7.29 -3.10 -18.12
N GLU A 59 6.24 -3.50 -18.84
CA GLU A 59 4.96 -4.02 -18.32
C GLU A 59 5.05 -5.26 -17.42
N THR A 60 6.25 -5.77 -17.16
CA THR A 60 6.54 -7.05 -16.53
C THR A 60 7.16 -6.96 -15.14
N GLU A 61 7.70 -5.81 -14.72
CA GLU A 61 8.38 -5.70 -13.42
C GLU A 61 7.83 -4.56 -12.58
N CYS A 62 7.14 -4.91 -11.49
CA CYS A 62 6.90 -3.98 -10.39
C CYS A 62 8.22 -3.80 -9.65
N PRO A 63 8.84 -2.60 -9.64
CA PRO A 63 10.13 -2.38 -9.00
C PRO A 63 10.04 -2.30 -7.47
N PHE A 64 8.86 -2.56 -6.90
CA PHE A 64 8.55 -2.46 -5.48
C PHE A 64 8.18 -3.82 -4.92
N GLU A 65 8.63 -4.10 -3.70
CA GLU A 65 8.14 -5.23 -2.93
C GLU A 65 6.91 -4.80 -2.14
N VAL A 66 5.80 -5.51 -2.32
CA VAL A 66 4.53 -5.21 -1.66
C VAL A 66 4.19 -6.35 -0.70
N ARG A 67 4.08 -6.05 0.60
CA ARG A 67 3.72 -7.00 1.66
C ARG A 67 2.47 -6.53 2.41
N LEU A 68 1.63 -7.49 2.80
CA LEU A 68 0.52 -7.28 3.72
C LEU A 68 0.85 -7.98 5.04
N GLU A 69 0.95 -7.20 6.12
CA GLU A 69 1.22 -7.70 7.45
C GLU A 69 -0.03 -7.58 8.32
N ILE A 70 -0.52 -8.72 8.82
CA ILE A 70 -1.69 -8.78 9.70
C ILE A 70 -1.21 -9.27 11.06
N SER A 71 -1.43 -8.47 12.10
CA SER A 71 -1.07 -8.80 13.48
C SER A 71 -2.28 -8.73 14.39
N ALA A 72 -2.33 -9.61 15.39
CA ALA A 72 -3.32 -9.51 16.44
C ALA A 72 -3.03 -8.24 17.28
N ALA A 73 -4.03 -7.38 17.43
CA ALA A 73 -3.94 -6.16 18.25
C ALA A 73 -3.93 -6.47 19.75
#